data_AF-A0A7K9SAC5-F1
#
_entry.id   AF-A0A7K9SAC5-F1
#
_cell.length_a   1.000
_cell.length_b   1.000
_cell.length_c   1.000
_cell.angle_alpha   90.00
_cell.angle_beta   90.00
_cell.angle_gamma   90.00
#
_symmetry.space_group_name_H-M   'P 1'
#
loop_
_entity.id
_entity.type
_entity.pdbx_description
1 polymer ?
#
loop_
_entity_poly.entity_id
_entity_poly.type
_entity_poly.pdbx_seq_one_letter_code
_entity_poly.pdbx_strand_id
1 'polypeptide(L)'
;DYPAPRAVLTGHDHEVVCVSVCAELGLVISGAKEGPCLVHTITGDLLRALEGTENCLYPRLISVSSEGHCIIYYERGRFSNFSINGKLLAQMEINDSTR
;
A
#
# COMPACT_ATOMS: atom_id res chain seq x y z
N ASP A 1 29.49 -8.38 13.59
CA ASP A 1 28.59 -7.30 13.15
C ASP A 1 27.15 -7.73 13.20
N TYR A 2 26.33 -7.05 14.00
CA TYR A 2 24.88 -7.27 14.02
C TYR A 2 24.26 -6.40 12.92
N PRO A 3 23.43 -6.95 12.02
CA PRO A 3 22.72 -6.13 11.04
C PRO A 3 21.77 -5.17 11.78
N ALA A 4 21.93 -3.86 11.53
CA ALA A 4 21.03 -2.82 12.02
C ALA A 4 20.04 -2.43 10.92
N PRO A 5 18.78 -2.10 11.26
CA PRO A 5 17.82 -1.60 10.28
C PRO A 5 18.30 -0.27 9.70
N ARG A 6 18.19 -0.11 8.37
CA ARG A 6 18.57 1.13 7.68
C ARG A 6 17.58 2.27 7.92
N ALA A 7 16.30 1.93 8.12
CA ALA A 7 15.22 2.86 8.40
C ALA A 7 14.11 2.16 9.20
N VAL A 8 13.34 2.95 9.95
CA VAL A 8 12.13 2.51 10.64
C VAL A 8 10.97 3.33 10.07
N LEU A 9 10.02 2.65 9.43
CA LEU A 9 8.86 3.30 8.82
C LEU A 9 7.74 3.39 9.87
N THR A 10 7.28 4.60 10.15
CA THR A 10 6.24 4.87 11.16
C THR A 10 5.04 5.58 10.51
N GLY A 11 3.93 5.66 11.25
CA GLY A 11 2.73 6.39 10.83
C GLY A 11 1.45 5.57 10.78
N HIS A 12 1.53 4.24 10.91
CA HIS A 12 0.35 3.39 11.05
C HIS A 12 -0.12 3.37 12.51
N ASP A 13 -1.43 3.54 12.71
CA ASP A 13 -2.08 3.38 14.01
C ASP A 13 -2.43 1.92 14.34
N HIS A 14 -2.33 1.04 13.34
CA HIS A 14 -2.65 -0.38 13.44
C HIS A 14 -1.49 -1.27 12.96
N GLU A 15 -1.61 -2.56 13.25
CA GLU A 15 -0.69 -3.62 12.83
C GLU A 15 -0.45 -3.58 11.31
N VAL A 16 0.81 -3.52 10.86
CA VAL A 16 1.16 -3.63 9.45
C VAL A 16 0.88 -5.06 8.96
N VAL A 17 0.04 -5.22 7.94
CA VAL A 17 -0.39 -6.52 7.42
C VAL A 17 0.15 -6.84 6.03
N CYS A 18 0.56 -5.82 5.27
CA CYS A 18 1.20 -6.01 3.97
C CYS A 18 2.19 -4.88 3.67
N VAL A 19 3.21 -5.19 2.87
CA VAL A 19 4.24 -4.23 2.44
C VAL A 19 4.72 -4.59 1.03
N SER A 20 5.10 -3.57 0.25
CA SER A 20 5.75 -3.69 -1.04
C SER A 20 6.90 -2.70 -1.13
N VAL A 21 8.04 -3.13 -1.67
CA VAL A 21 9.23 -2.30 -1.84
C VAL A 21 9.51 -2.17 -3.34
N CYS A 22 9.58 -0.95 -3.83
CA CYS A 22 10.00 -0.64 -5.19
C CYS A 22 11.37 0.02 -5.16
N ALA A 23 12.43 -0.78 -5.36
CA ALA A 23 13.80 -0.29 -5.31
C ALA A 23 14.12 0.72 -6.42
N GLU A 24 13.54 0.52 -7.62
CA GLU A 24 13.73 1.41 -8.78
C GLU A 24 13.27 2.84 -8.47
N LEU A 25 12.16 2.98 -7.74
CA LEU A 25 11.58 4.27 -7.38
C LEU A 25 12.04 4.75 -5.99
N GLY A 26 12.80 3.94 -5.25
CA GLY A 26 13.20 4.24 -3.89
C GLY A 26 12.03 4.35 -2.91
N LEU A 27 10.95 3.59 -3.13
CA LEU A 27 9.71 3.66 -2.37
C LEU A 27 9.40 2.38 -1.59
N VAL A 28 8.74 2.55 -0.46
CA VAL A 28 8.10 1.47 0.30
C VAL A 28 6.64 1.84 0.50
N ILE A 29 5.73 0.92 0.17
CA ILE A 29 4.29 1.11 0.42
C ILE A 29 3.84 0.05 1.41
N SER A 30 3.22 0.50 2.51
CA SER A 30 2.79 -0.37 3.61
C SER A 30 1.31 -0.18 3.90
N GLY A 31 0.62 -1.27 4.19
CA GLY A 31 -0.79 -1.27 4.56
C GLY A 31 -0.97 -1.84 5.96
N ALA A 32 -1.74 -1.15 6.80
CA ALA A 32 -2.14 -1.65 8.09
C ALA A 32 -3.48 -2.39 8.03
N LYS A 33 -3.77 -3.13 9.10
CA LYS A 33 -5.03 -3.87 9.24
C LYS A 33 -6.24 -2.99 9.01
N GLU A 34 -6.20 -1.75 9.47
CA GLU A 34 -7.22 -0.73 9.24
C GLU A 34 -6.55 0.62 8.98
N GLY A 35 -7.05 1.34 7.97
CA GLY A 35 -6.59 2.67 7.57
C GLY A 35 -6.00 2.70 6.17
N PRO A 36 -5.45 3.86 5.76
CA PRO A 36 -4.87 4.02 4.43
C PRO A 36 -3.53 3.28 4.30
N CYS A 37 -3.14 2.98 3.07
CA CYS A 37 -1.77 2.56 2.80
C CYS A 37 -0.83 3.77 2.81
N LEU A 38 0.34 3.65 3.42
CA LEU A 38 1.32 4.74 3.50
C LEU A 38 2.45 4.50 2.51
N VAL A 39 2.91 5.57 1.88
CA VAL A 39 4.07 5.59 0.98
C VAL A 39 5.22 6.28 1.68
N HIS A 40 6.33 5.57 1.84
CA HIS A 40 7.58 6.06 2.39
C HIS A 40 8.69 6.02 1.35
N THR A 41 9.75 6.79 1.58
CA THR A 41 11.05 6.55 0.95
C THR A 41 11.73 5.34 1.62
N ILE A 42 12.69 4.71 0.93
CA ILE A 42 13.56 3.68 1.54
C ILE A 42 14.44 4.22 2.69
N THR A 43 14.51 5.55 2.87
CA THR A 43 15.24 6.21 3.96
C THR A 43 14.38 6.50 5.18
N GLY A 44 13.05 6.33 5.10
CA GLY A 44 12.16 6.47 6.25
C GLY A 44 11.15 7.61 6.19
N ASP A 45 11.22 8.46 5.17
CA ASP A 45 10.38 9.65 5.07
C ASP A 45 8.98 9.27 4.63
N LEU A 46 7.97 9.62 5.43
CA LEU A 46 6.56 9.47 5.03
C LEU A 46 6.22 10.52 3.97
N LEU A 47 5.87 10.06 2.77
CA LEU A 47 5.57 10.94 1.65
C LEU A 47 4.07 11.27 1.56
N ARG A 48 3.21 10.24 1.68
CA ARG A 48 1.74 10.40 1.58
C ARG A 48 0.99 9.16 2.06
N ALA A 49 -0.31 9.33 2.28
CA ALA A 49 -1.28 8.26 2.41
C ALA A 49 -2.03 8.05 1.08
N LEU A 50 -2.27 6.78 0.72
CA LEU A 50 -3.13 6.35 -0.38
C LEU A 50 -4.53 6.15 0.19
N GLU A 51 -5.28 7.25 0.27
CA GLU A 51 -6.64 7.23 0.77
C GLU A 51 -7.58 6.63 -0.29
N GLY A 52 -8.14 5.47 0.03
CA GLY A 52 -9.21 4.88 -0.75
C GLY A 52 -10.55 5.57 -0.50
N THR A 53 -11.58 5.12 -1.20
CA THR A 53 -12.96 5.47 -0.84
C THR A 53 -13.34 4.80 0.49
N GLU A 54 -14.47 5.19 1.10
CA GLU A 54 -14.94 4.69 2.41
C GLU A 54 -14.96 3.14 2.54
N ASN A 55 -14.94 2.45 1.41
CA ASN A 55 -15.00 1.00 1.27
C ASN A 55 -13.63 0.30 1.17
N CYS A 56 -12.53 1.03 1.22
CA CYS A 56 -11.16 0.55 0.99
C CYS A 56 -10.28 0.77 2.24
N LEU A 57 -10.68 0.20 3.37
CA LEU A 57 -10.04 0.41 4.67
C LEU A 57 -9.18 -0.77 5.16
N TYR A 58 -9.36 -1.95 4.56
CA TYR A 58 -8.76 -3.20 5.04
C TYR A 58 -7.85 -3.83 3.97
N PRO A 59 -6.64 -3.28 3.74
CA PRO A 59 -5.72 -3.80 2.72
C PRO A 59 -5.19 -5.18 3.12
N ARG A 60 -5.08 -6.07 2.12
CA ARG A 60 -4.61 -7.45 2.27
C ARG A 60 -3.33 -7.71 1.49
N LEU A 61 -3.16 -7.05 0.35
CA LEU A 61 -1.98 -7.17 -0.50
C LEU A 61 -1.70 -5.86 -1.23
N ILE A 62 -0.41 -5.54 -1.38
CA ILE A 62 0.09 -4.40 -2.13
C ILE A 62 1.10 -4.90 -3.16
N SER A 63 0.96 -4.44 -4.40
CA SER A 63 1.94 -4.66 -5.46
C SER A 63 2.28 -3.34 -6.14
N VAL A 64 3.55 -3.10 -6.41
CA VAL A 64 4.04 -1.85 -7.00
C VAL A 64 4.90 -2.18 -8.21
N SER A 65 4.58 -1.58 -9.36
CA SER A 65 5.40 -1.66 -10.57
C SER A 65 6.51 -0.60 -10.55
N SER A 66 7.59 -0.85 -11.29
CA SER A 66 8.65 0.14 -11.54
C SER A 66 8.18 1.35 -12.35
N GLU A 67 7.05 1.24 -13.05
CA GLU A 67 6.40 2.36 -13.76
C GLU A 67 5.55 3.25 -12.84
N GLY A 68 5.43 2.91 -11.56
CA GLY A 68 4.74 3.73 -10.57
C GLY A 68 3.25 3.44 -10.43
N HIS A 69 2.79 2.26 -10.86
CA HIS A 69 1.45 1.76 -10.56
C HIS A 69 1.45 0.97 -9.26
N CYS A 70 0.51 1.27 -8.37
CA CYS A 70 0.32 0.59 -7.10
C CYS A 70 -1.07 -0.06 -7.08
N ILE A 71 -1.12 -1.39 -7.08
CA ILE A 71 -2.35 -2.15 -6.90
C ILE A 71 -2.47 -2.53 -5.44
N ILE A 72 -3.63 -2.19 -4.85
CA ILE A 72 -4.00 -2.60 -3.49
C ILE A 72 -5.23 -3.47 -3.59
N TYR A 73 -5.13 -4.67 -3.04
CA TYR A 73 -6.25 -5.57 -2.81
C TYR A 73 -6.75 -5.40 -1.37
N TYR A 74 -8.06 -5.20 -1.23
CA TYR A 74 -8.75 -5.06 0.04
C TYR A 74 -9.68 -6.25 0.28
N GLU A 75 -10.22 -6.35 1.48
CA GLU A 75 -11.30 -7.31 1.76
C GLU A 75 -12.49 -7.17 0.80
N ARG A 76 -13.27 -8.24 0.68
CA ARG A 76 -14.48 -8.33 -0.16
C ARG A 76 -14.22 -8.13 -1.66
N GLY A 77 -13.07 -8.59 -2.15
CA GLY A 77 -12.81 -8.61 -3.59
C GLY A 77 -12.50 -7.24 -4.21
N ARG A 78 -12.20 -6.22 -3.39
CA ARG A 78 -12.00 -4.84 -3.87
C ARG A 78 -10.55 -4.58 -4.24
N PHE A 79 -10.35 -3.85 -5.32
CA PHE A 79 -9.05 -3.44 -5.83
C PHE A 79 -9.04 -1.94 -6.08
N SER A 80 -7.90 -1.32 -5.80
CA SER A 80 -7.62 0.06 -6.22
C SER A 80 -6.27 0.12 -6.92
N ASN A 81 -6.23 0.83 -8.03
CA ASN A 81 -5.01 1.18 -8.74
C ASN A 81 -4.69 2.64 -8.44
N PHE A 82 -3.58 2.90 -7.77
CA PHE A 82 -3.05 4.23 -7.50
C PHE A 82 -1.80 4.48 -8.34
N SER A 83 -1.55 5.74 -8.67
CA SER A 83 -0.18 6.15 -8.98
C SER A 83 0.61 6.27 -7.67
N ILE A 84 1.93 6.13 -7.73
CA ILE A 84 2.83 6.44 -6.60
C ILE A 84 2.69 7.88 -6.09
N ASN A 85 2.13 8.78 -6.90
CA ASN A 85 1.84 10.15 -6.51
C ASN A 85 0.54 10.29 -5.69
N GLY A 86 -0.15 9.19 -5.38
CA GLY A 86 -1.36 9.21 -4.55
C GLY A 86 -2.65 9.44 -5.31
N LYS A 87 -2.61 9.49 -6.65
CA LYS A 87 -3.84 9.61 -7.45
C LYS A 87 -4.48 8.25 -7.63
N LEU A 88 -5.75 8.11 -7.26
CA LEU A 88 -6.57 6.96 -7.63
C LEU A 88 -6.81 6.96 -9.15
N LEU A 89 -6.38 5.91 -9.82
CA LEU A 89 -6.49 5.72 -11.27
C LEU A 89 -7.71 4.87 -11.64
N ALA A 90 -7.98 3.82 -10.86
CA ALA A 90 -9.12 2.93 -11.09
C ALA A 90 -9.51 2.18 -9.81
N GLN A 91 -10.76 1.72 -9.74
CA GLN A 91 -11.26 0.78 -8.75
C GLN A 91 -12.03 -0.35 -9.42
N MET A 92 -11.99 -1.53 -8.82
CA MET A 92 -12.71 -2.71 -9.25
C MET A 92 -13.19 -3.49 -8.03
N GLU A 93 -14.36 -4.11 -8.12
CA GLU A 93 -14.85 -5.07 -7.13
C GLU A 93 -15.14 -6.38 -7.85
N ILE A 94 -14.58 -7.47 -7.35
CA ILE A 94 -14.78 -8.81 -7.90
C ILE A 94 -15.76 -9.53 -6.97
N ASN A 95 -16.97 -9.74 -7.47
CA ASN A 95 -17.95 -10.61 -6.84
C ASN A 95 -17.72 -12.02 -7.37
N ASP A 96 -17.10 -12.88 -6.58
CA ASP A 96 -17.00 -14.30 -6.91
C ASP A 96 -18.39 -14.94 -6.74
N SER A 97 -19.15 -14.99 -7.84
CA SER A 97 -20.46 -15.62 -7.89
C SER A 97 -20.36 -17.07 -8.36
N THR A 98 -19.37 -17.81 -7.90
CA THR A 98 -19.33 -19.26 -8.09
C THR A 98 -20.42 -19.90 -7.20
N ARG A 99 -21.59 -20.10 -7.81
CA ARG A 99 -22.63 -21.01 -7.32
C ARG A 99 -22.25 -22.45 -7.62
#